data_AF-A0A534QBQ4-F1
#
_entry.id   AF-A0A534QBQ4-F1
#
_cell.length_a   1.000
_cell.length_b   1.000
_cell.length_c   1.000
_cell.angle_alpha   90.00
_cell.angle_beta   90.00
_cell.angle_gamma   90.00
#
_symmetry.space_group_name_H-M   'P 1'
#
loop_
_entity.id
_entity.type
_entity.pdbx_description
1 polymer ?
#
loop_
_entity_poly.entity_id
_entity_poly.type
_entity_poly.pdbx_seq_one_letter_code
_entity_poly.pdbx_strand_id
1 'polypeptide(L)'
;MNIPIVAPPGTDTGTVRYTIAMPGYLLASGTTPLAQGSATIAYDPVALSATFPNLDVGGRLAYGPGLADTVWVSVALDGADGRLYADHVTLQGPDVYRPAR
;
A
#
# COMPACT_ATOMS: atom_id res chain seq x y z
N MET A 1 -1.59 -6.68 -5.65
CA MET A 1 -2.82 -6.08 -5.10
C MET A 1 -2.84 -4.61 -5.44
N ASN A 2 -4.01 -4.07 -5.78
CA ASN A 2 -4.16 -2.65 -6.10
C ASN A 2 -4.81 -1.94 -4.91
N ILE A 3 -4.20 -0.85 -4.46
CA ILE A 3 -4.69 -0.03 -3.36
C ILE A 3 -5.31 1.24 -3.97
N PRO A 4 -6.64 1.39 -3.94
CA PRO A 4 -7.29 2.57 -4.47
C PRO A 4 -7.10 3.75 -3.52
N ILE A 5 -6.75 4.92 -4.08
CA ILE A 5 -6.75 6.20 -3.38
C ILE A 5 -7.87 7.04 -3.98
N VAL A 6 -8.78 7.51 -3.13
CA VAL A 6 -9.90 8.36 -3.54
C VAL A 6 -9.65 9.75 -2.99
N ALA A 7 -9.60 10.73 -3.88
CA ALA A 7 -9.44 12.12 -3.47
C ALA A 7 -10.75 12.66 -2.87
N PRO A 8 -10.68 13.64 -1.96
CA PRO A 8 -11.87 14.34 -1.50
C PRO A 8 -12.65 14.98 -2.65
N PRO A 9 -13.98 15.16 -2.51
CA PRO A 9 -14.79 15.81 -3.53
C PRO A 9 -14.23 17.18 -3.91
N GLY A 10 -14.13 17.43 -5.22
CA GLY A 10 -13.59 18.67 -5.78
C GLY A 10 -12.11 18.62 -6.17
N THR A 11 -11.41 17.51 -5.90
CA THR A 11 -10.03 17.30 -6.34
C THR A 11 -9.97 16.18 -7.39
N ASP A 12 -9.99 16.54 -8.68
CA ASP A 12 -10.07 15.56 -9.78
C ASP A 12 -8.70 15.11 -10.33
N THR A 13 -7.68 15.96 -10.23
CA THR A 13 -6.35 15.72 -10.77
C THR A 13 -5.26 16.17 -9.79
N GLY A 14 -4.06 15.60 -9.94
CA GLY A 14 -2.95 15.87 -9.04
C GLY A 14 -1.89 14.78 -9.09
N THR A 15 -0.96 14.82 -8.14
CA THR A 15 0.08 13.81 -7.97
C THR A 15 -0.05 13.17 -6.59
N VAL A 16 -0.21 11.86 -6.57
CA VAL A 16 -0.14 11.05 -5.36
C VAL A 16 1.30 10.60 -5.17
N ARG A 17 1.93 11.04 -4.09
CA ARG A 17 3.21 10.50 -3.60
C ARG A 17 2.92 9.42 -2.57
N TYR A 18 3.60 8.30 -2.64
CA TYR A 18 3.38 7.21 -1.70
C TYR A 18 4.67 6.57 -1.22
N THR A 19 4.58 5.96 -0.05
CA THR A 19 5.57 5.04 0.52
C THR A 19 4.85 3.80 1.00
N ILE A 20 5.47 2.64 0.83
CA ILE A 20 5.05 1.34 1.34
C ILE A 20 6.15 0.89 2.29
N ALA A 21 5.83 0.62 3.54
CA ALA A 21 6.81 0.26 4.55
C ALA A 21 6.28 -0.82 5.49
N MET A 22 7.18 -1.44 6.23
CA MET A 22 6.91 -2.34 7.35
C MET A 22 7.85 -1.97 8.51
N PRO A 23 7.73 -2.55 9.72
CA PRO A 23 8.63 -2.21 10.82
C PRO A 23 10.10 -2.32 10.42
N GLY A 24 10.83 -1.18 10.44
CA GLY A 24 12.26 -1.12 10.13
C GLY A 24 12.62 -1.04 8.64
N TYR A 25 11.66 -1.09 7.70
CA TYR A 25 11.96 -1.11 6.26
C TYR A 25 11.03 -0.23 5.43
N LEU A 26 11.62 0.54 4.50
CA LEU A 26 10.90 1.15 3.38
C LEU A 26 10.94 0.19 2.19
N LEU A 27 9.79 -0.42 1.88
CA LEU A 27 9.66 -1.44 0.83
C LEU A 27 9.61 -0.82 -0.56
N ALA A 28 8.85 0.27 -0.72
CA ALA A 28 8.73 0.99 -1.97
C ALA A 28 8.36 2.46 -1.75
N SER A 29 8.66 3.29 -2.73
CA SER A 29 8.17 4.68 -2.79
C SER A 29 8.00 5.10 -4.24
N GLY A 30 7.06 5.98 -4.51
CA GLY A 30 6.88 6.49 -5.86
C GLY A 30 5.80 7.54 -5.96
N THR A 31 5.42 7.80 -7.21
CA THR A 31 4.34 8.71 -7.56
C THR A 31 3.39 8.06 -8.54
N THR A 32 2.11 8.35 -8.41
CA THR A 32 1.09 8.00 -9.41
C THR A 32 0.21 9.23 -9.69
N PRO A 33 -0.22 9.46 -10.94
CA PRO A 33 -1.17 10.52 -11.21
C PRO A 33 -2.51 10.23 -10.52
N LEU A 34 -3.13 11.29 -9.99
CA LEU A 34 -4.55 11.29 -9.69
C LEU A 34 -5.29 11.69 -10.97
N ALA A 35 -6.26 10.89 -11.39
CA ALA A 35 -7.11 11.18 -12.52
C ALA A 35 -8.57 10.84 -12.18
N GLN A 36 -9.49 11.75 -12.53
CA GLN A 36 -10.91 11.59 -12.27
C GLN A 36 -11.20 11.31 -10.78
N GLY A 37 -10.47 11.98 -9.89
CA GLY A 37 -10.62 11.86 -8.44
C GLY A 37 -10.09 10.57 -7.83
N SER A 38 -9.39 9.72 -8.60
CA SER A 38 -8.82 8.48 -8.08
C SER A 38 -7.41 8.18 -8.58
N ALA A 39 -6.68 7.39 -7.83
CA ALA A 39 -5.40 6.82 -8.21
C ALA A 39 -5.31 5.37 -7.71
N THR A 40 -4.36 4.62 -8.26
CA THR A 40 -4.08 3.25 -7.82
C THR A 40 -2.61 3.08 -7.53
N ILE A 41 -2.30 2.56 -6.35
CA ILE A 41 -0.96 2.14 -5.97
C ILE A 41 -0.87 0.62 -6.13
N ALA A 42 0.12 0.16 -6.88
CA ALA A 42 0.40 -1.26 -7.03
C ALA A 42 1.26 -1.76 -5.85
N TYR A 43 0.75 -2.75 -5.12
CA TYR A 43 1.50 -3.49 -4.12
C TYR A 43 1.72 -4.92 -4.58
N ASP A 44 2.97 -5.25 -4.93
CA ASP A 44 3.38 -6.59 -5.33
C ASP A 44 4.35 -7.18 -4.29
N PRO A 45 3.84 -7.96 -3.32
CA PRO A 45 4.68 -8.56 -2.29
C PRO A 45 5.64 -9.61 -2.86
N VAL A 46 5.31 -10.26 -3.99
CA VAL A 46 6.18 -11.27 -4.61
C VAL A 46 7.42 -10.59 -5.17
N ALA A 47 7.24 -9.50 -5.92
CA ALA A 47 8.37 -8.70 -6.41
C ALA A 47 9.21 -8.11 -5.27
N LEU A 48 8.56 -7.62 -4.21
CA LEU A 48 9.25 -7.04 -3.04
C LEU A 48 10.06 -8.09 -2.27
N SER A 49 9.59 -9.32 -2.15
CA SER A 49 10.29 -10.39 -1.42
C SER A 49 11.65 -10.77 -2.01
N ALA A 50 11.89 -10.48 -3.29
CA ALA A 50 13.20 -10.65 -3.90
C ALA A 50 14.26 -9.69 -3.31
N THR A 51 13.83 -8.53 -2.79
CA THR A 51 14.70 -7.51 -2.17
C THR A 51 14.62 -7.53 -0.64
N PHE A 52 13.45 -7.88 -0.10
CA PHE A 52 13.18 -7.98 1.33
C PHE A 52 12.82 -9.43 1.67
N PRO A 53 13.79 -10.32 1.90
CA PRO A 53 13.54 -11.75 2.12
C PRO A 53 12.73 -12.04 3.38
N ASN A 54 12.63 -11.06 4.28
CA ASN A 54 11.82 -11.11 5.48
C ASN A 54 10.35 -10.72 5.23
N LEU A 55 10.00 -10.30 4.02
CA LEU A 55 8.62 -10.11 3.62
C LEU A 55 8.02 -11.46 3.30
N ASP A 56 7.10 -11.92 4.14
CA ASP A 56 6.46 -13.20 3.95
C ASP A 56 5.41 -13.11 2.81
N VAL A 57 5.63 -13.89 1.75
CA VAL A 57 4.75 -13.97 0.56
C VAL A 57 3.85 -15.20 0.55
N GLY A 58 4.11 -16.15 1.46
CA GLY A 58 3.39 -17.40 1.56
C GLY A 58 2.32 -17.33 2.65
N GLY A 59 1.06 -17.57 2.29
CA GLY A 59 0.05 -17.98 3.26
C GLY A 59 0.20 -19.46 3.57
N ARG A 60 -0.18 -19.90 4.78
CA ARG A 60 -0.08 -21.32 5.19
C ARG A 60 -0.88 -22.29 4.30
N LEU A 61 -1.90 -21.82 3.58
CA LEU A 61 -2.81 -22.65 2.77
C LEU A 61 -2.68 -22.45 1.24
N ALA A 62 -2.01 -21.38 0.78
CA ALA A 62 -1.70 -21.13 -0.63
C ALA A 62 -0.74 -19.94 -0.78
N TYR A 63 0.05 -19.93 -1.86
CA TYR A 63 0.72 -18.71 -2.32
C TYR A 63 -0.33 -17.70 -2.77
N GLY A 64 -0.50 -16.63 -1.99
CA GLY A 64 -1.47 -15.58 -2.28
C GLY A 64 -0.84 -14.22 -1.95
N PRO A 65 -0.82 -13.25 -2.88
CA PRO A 65 -0.23 -11.95 -2.63
C PRO A 65 -1.01 -11.20 -1.53
N GLY A 66 -0.32 -10.82 -0.45
CA GLY A 66 -0.80 -9.87 0.56
C GLY A 66 -0.97 -10.41 1.99
N LEU A 67 -0.37 -11.55 2.35
CA LEU A 67 -0.86 -12.35 3.48
C LEU A 67 0.16 -12.76 4.56
N ALA A 68 1.05 -11.90 5.03
CA ALA A 68 1.81 -12.28 6.24
C ALA A 68 2.36 -11.13 7.11
N ASP A 69 2.88 -10.04 6.51
CA ASP A 69 3.39 -8.91 7.31
C ASP A 69 2.43 -7.72 7.36
N THR A 70 2.49 -6.97 8.46
CA THR A 70 1.82 -5.67 8.56
C THR A 70 2.60 -4.66 7.74
N VAL A 71 1.95 -4.13 6.70
CA VAL A 71 2.52 -3.12 5.81
C VAL A 71 1.67 -1.87 5.90
N TRP A 72 2.33 -0.72 5.93
CA TRP A 72 1.70 0.59 5.92
C TRP A 72 2.00 1.31 4.61
N VAL A 73 0.96 1.89 4.03
CA VAL A 73 1.04 2.74 2.85
C VAL A 73 0.69 4.16 3.23
N SER A 74 1.68 5.04 3.28
CA SER A 74 1.48 6.46 3.55
C SER A 74 1.40 7.21 2.23
N VAL A 75 0.42 8.10 2.13
CA VAL A 75 0.08 8.82 0.92
C VAL A 75 0.06 10.32 1.19
N ALA A 76 0.61 11.10 0.26
CA ALA A 76 0.43 12.53 0.17
C ALA A 76 -0.09 12.88 -1.24
N LEU A 77 -1.30 13.41 -1.33
CA LEU A 77 -1.91 13.91 -2.56
C LEU A 77 -1.69 15.41 -2.66
N ASP A 78 -0.94 15.81 -3.67
CA ASP A 78 -0.80 17.19 -4.14
C ASP A 78 -1.85 17.43 -5.24
N GLY A 79 -2.98 18.03 -4.87
CA GLY A 79 -4.09 18.31 -5.77
C GLY A 79 -3.80 19.50 -6.68
N ALA A 80 -4.22 19.43 -7.95
CA ALA A 80 -4.09 20.55 -8.88
C ALA A 80 -4.93 21.78 -8.48
N ASP A 81 -5.86 21.61 -7.53
CA ASP A 81 -6.62 22.66 -6.85
C ASP A 81 -5.79 23.41 -5.76
N GLY A 82 -4.53 23.04 -5.58
CA GLY A 82 -3.62 23.60 -4.58
C GLY A 82 -3.80 23.02 -3.17
N ARG A 83 -4.63 21.98 -3.01
CA ARG A 83 -4.89 21.35 -1.71
C ARG A 83 -3.95 20.16 -1.51
N LEU A 84 -3.45 20.03 -0.29
CA LEU A 84 -2.63 18.90 0.13
C LEU A 84 -3.46 18.00 1.04
N TYR A 85 -3.47 16.71 0.74
CA TYR A 85 -4.12 15.71 1.56
C TYR A 85 -3.13 14.61 1.92
N ALA A 86 -3.27 14.07 3.13
CA ALA A 86 -2.50 12.91 3.55
C ALA A 86 -3.46 11.81 3.96
N ASP A 87 -3.11 10.58 3.62
CA ASP A 87 -3.86 9.39 4.00
C ASP A 87 -2.90 8.25 4.33
N HIS A 88 -3.40 7.25 5.04
CA HIS A 88 -2.63 6.08 5.42
C HIS A 88 -3.49 4.82 5.41
N VAL A 89 -2.99 3.80 4.72
CA VAL A 89 -3.65 2.50 4.62
C VAL A 89 -2.77 1.44 5.28
N THR A 90 -3.31 0.73 6.26
CA THR A 90 -2.66 -0.43 6.85
C THR A 90 -3.19 -1.70 6.19
N LEU A 91 -2.28 -2.50 5.66
CA LEU A 91 -2.53 -3.85 5.18
C LEU A 91 -2.04 -4.81 6.25
N GLN A 92 -2.94 -5.63 6.79
CA GLN A 92 -2.60 -6.68 7.73
C GLN A 92 -2.91 -8.02 7.05
N GLY A 93 -1.91 -8.91 7.00
CA GLY A 93 -2.12 -10.29 6.55
C GLY A 93 -3.18 -11.00 7.41
N PRO A 94 -3.87 -12.03 6.89
CA PRO A 94 -4.83 -12.81 7.64
C PRO A 94 -4.07 -13.45 8.81
N ASP A 95 -4.58 -13.21 10.01
CA ASP A 95 -3.93 -13.52 11.28
C ASP A 95 -3.19 -14.87 11.29
N VAL A 96 -1.99 -14.85 11.88
CA VAL A 96 -1.33 -16.03 12.44
C VAL A 96 -2.35 -16.82 13.25
N TYR A 97 -2.86 -17.92 12.70
CA TYR A 97 -3.61 -18.90 13.48
C TYR A 97 -2.66 -19.44 14.56
N ARG A 98 -2.85 -18.98 15.81
CA ARG A 98 -2.40 -19.72 16.98
C ARG A 98 -3.36 -20.90 17.13
N PRO A 99 -2.91 -22.16 17.15
CA PRO A 99 -3.76 -23.25 17.59
C PRO A 99 -4.29 -22.90 18.98
N ALA A 100 -5.61 -23.00 19.16
CA ALA A 100 -6.16 -23.07 20.50
C ALA A 100 -5.48 -24.23 21.21
N ARG A 101 -4.95 -23.98 22.42
CA ARG A 101 -4.57 -25.06 23.32
C ARG A 101 -5.79 -25.86 23.72
#